data_AF-M2RC80-F1
#
_entry.id   AF-M2RC80-F1
#
_cell.length_a   1.000
_cell.length_b   1.000
_cell.length_c   1.000
_cell.angle_alpha   90.00
_cell.angle_beta   90.00
_cell.angle_gamma   90.00
#
_symmetry.space_group_name_H-M   'P 1'
#
loop_
_entity.id
_entity.type
_entity.pdbx_description
1 polymer ?
#
loop_
_entity_poly.entity_id
_entity_poly.type
_entity_poly.pdbx_seq_one_letter_code
_entity_poly.pdbx_strand_id
1 'polypeptide(L)'
;AKEWLRFCGAKHLRCSPLGDRPLPTRVIDIGDKDSSRVRLVVSHGRLDRYIALSHCWGHREPITTTKDSLSRHINEGIEIGDLPQTFRDAVEVVRALGFKYLWIDCLCIIQQDGEDWRREAAQMPEIYGNAAVTIAS
;
A
#
# COMPACT_ATOMS: atom_id res chain seq x y z
N ALA A 1 17.86 -0.13 7.46
CA ALA A 1 16.81 0.06 6.42
C ALA A 1 16.88 1.45 5.76
N LYS A 2 16.76 2.57 6.48
CA LYS A 2 16.84 3.95 5.92
C LYS A 2 18.08 4.24 5.08
N GLU A 3 19.25 3.77 5.50
CA GLU A 3 20.49 3.97 4.75
C GLU A 3 20.45 3.26 3.39
N TRP A 4 19.91 2.04 3.32
CA TRP A 4 19.79 1.28 2.07
C TRP A 4 18.94 2.00 1.02
N LEU A 5 17.86 2.64 1.45
CA LEU A 5 16.99 3.45 0.58
C LEU A 5 17.69 4.71 0.05
N ARG A 6 18.48 5.38 0.88
CA ARG A 6 19.31 6.51 0.46
C ARG A 6 20.42 6.08 -0.51
N PHE A 7 21.05 4.92 -0.27
CA PHE A 7 22.07 4.35 -1.15
C PHE A 7 21.51 3.90 -2.50
N CYS A 8 20.31 3.32 -2.52
CA CYS A 8 19.60 2.93 -3.74
C CYS A 8 19.31 4.13 -4.65
N GLY A 9 18.81 5.23 -4.07
CA GLY A 9 18.51 6.47 -4.83
C GLY A 9 19.75 7.23 -5.34
N ALA A 10 20.94 6.96 -4.80
CA ALA A 10 22.15 7.73 -5.10
C ALA A 10 23.20 7.01 -5.97
N LYS A 11 23.20 5.67 -6.03
CA LYS A 11 24.30 4.90 -6.68
C LYS A 11 23.87 3.84 -7.68
N HIS A 12 22.58 3.58 -7.86
CA HIS A 12 22.13 2.57 -8.82
C HIS A 12 21.70 3.21 -10.15
N LEU A 13 22.55 3.14 -11.16
CA LEU A 13 22.29 3.60 -12.54
C LEU A 13 21.03 3.00 -13.21
N ARG A 14 20.49 1.90 -12.67
CA ARG A 14 19.29 1.21 -13.16
C ARG A 14 18.07 1.35 -12.25
N CYS A 15 18.24 1.85 -11.01
CA CYS A 15 17.09 2.31 -10.26
C CYS A 15 16.77 3.69 -10.81
N SER A 16 15.61 3.84 -11.46
CA SER A 16 15.12 5.18 -11.77
C SER A 16 15.19 6.03 -10.48
N PRO A 17 15.55 7.31 -10.58
CA PRO A 17 15.43 8.21 -9.45
C PRO A 17 14.03 8.01 -8.86
N LEU A 18 13.95 8.01 -7.52
CA LEU A 18 12.72 7.90 -6.72
C LEU A 18 11.80 9.11 -6.98
N GLY A 19 11.44 9.34 -8.23
CA GLY A 19 10.49 10.33 -8.70
C GLY A 19 9.09 9.75 -8.67
N ASP A 20 8.12 10.62 -8.89
CA ASP A 20 6.72 10.27 -8.77
C ASP A 20 6.33 9.29 -9.88
N ARG A 21 5.62 8.23 -9.49
CA ARG A 21 5.09 7.19 -10.38
C ARG A 21 3.57 7.20 -10.30
N PRO A 22 2.87 6.69 -11.31
CA PRO A 22 1.43 6.47 -11.19
C PRO A 22 1.13 5.63 -9.95
N LEU A 23 0.28 6.16 -9.07
CA LEU A 23 -0.25 5.38 -7.97
C LEU A 23 -1.19 4.29 -8.53
N PRO A 24 -1.26 3.12 -7.89
CA PRO A 24 -2.28 2.12 -8.17
C PRO A 24 -3.69 2.73 -8.09
N THR A 25 -4.68 2.06 -8.69
CA THR A 25 -6.10 2.49 -8.64
C THR A 25 -6.52 2.95 -7.24
N ARG A 26 -6.10 2.19 -6.22
CA ARG A 26 -6.31 2.48 -4.81
C ARG A 26 -5.04 2.27 -4.00
N VAL A 27 -4.84 3.11 -3.01
CA VAL A 27 -3.75 3.01 -2.03
C VAL A 27 -4.27 3.32 -0.62
N ILE A 28 -3.56 2.86 0.39
CA ILE A 28 -3.81 3.20 1.78
C ILE A 28 -3.00 4.46 2.10
N ASP A 29 -3.68 5.54 2.47
CA ASP A 29 -3.07 6.69 3.13
C ASP A 29 -2.91 6.35 4.62
N ILE A 30 -1.66 6.30 5.06
CA ILE A 30 -1.33 5.92 6.44
C ILE A 30 -1.35 7.11 7.41
N GLY A 31 -1.63 8.32 6.91
CA GLY A 31 -1.61 9.55 7.69
C GLY A 31 -0.24 9.90 8.27
N ASP A 32 -0.23 10.94 9.09
CA ASP A 32 0.97 11.39 9.80
C ASP A 32 1.24 10.54 11.05
N LYS A 33 2.36 10.84 11.75
CA LYS A 33 2.85 10.07 12.90
C LYS A 33 1.81 9.85 14.01
N ASP A 34 0.94 10.83 14.22
CA ASP A 34 -0.08 10.81 15.29
C ASP A 34 -1.43 10.25 14.82
N SER A 35 -1.55 9.84 13.55
CA SER A 35 -2.79 9.28 13.02
C SER A 35 -3.04 7.87 13.60
N SER A 36 -4.18 7.67 14.25
CA SER A 36 -4.60 6.34 14.73
C SER A 36 -5.27 5.49 13.65
N ARG A 37 -5.66 6.10 12.54
CA ARG A 37 -6.38 5.46 11.43
C ARG A 37 -5.61 5.54 10.13
N VAL A 38 -5.81 4.54 9.28
CA VAL A 38 -5.44 4.54 7.86
C VAL A 38 -6.69 4.64 6.99
N ARG A 39 -6.59 5.22 5.80
CA ARG A 39 -7.73 5.37 4.88
C ARG A 39 -7.44 4.81 3.52
N LEU A 40 -8.43 4.15 2.93
CA LEU A 40 -8.36 3.76 1.53
C LEU A 40 -8.64 4.98 0.65
N VAL A 41 -7.78 5.25 -0.33
CA VAL A 41 -7.88 6.40 -1.23
C VAL A 41 -7.87 5.89 -2.67
N VAL A 42 -8.83 6.36 -3.46
CA VAL A 42 -8.81 6.19 -4.92
C VAL A 42 -7.86 7.23 -5.50
N SER A 43 -6.84 6.79 -6.23
CA SER A 43 -5.74 7.67 -6.63
C SER A 43 -6.10 8.62 -7.78
N HIS A 44 -7.10 8.27 -8.59
CA HIS A 44 -7.48 8.99 -9.82
C HIS A 44 -6.30 9.30 -10.76
N GLY A 45 -5.30 8.40 -10.81
CA GLY A 45 -4.11 8.56 -11.65
C GLY A 45 -3.08 9.55 -11.11
N ARG A 46 -3.20 9.98 -9.84
CA ARG A 46 -2.20 10.83 -9.20
C ARG A 46 -0.82 10.18 -9.24
N LEU A 47 0.20 11.00 -9.45
CA LEU A 47 1.60 10.60 -9.34
C LEU A 47 2.09 10.86 -7.92
N ASP A 48 2.61 9.84 -7.26
CA ASP A 48 3.31 9.96 -5.98
C ASP A 48 4.11 8.67 -5.76
N ARG A 49 4.73 8.53 -4.59
CA ARG A 49 5.52 7.38 -4.22
C ARG A 49 4.80 6.59 -3.14
N TYR A 50 4.85 5.28 -3.29
CA TYR A 50 4.23 4.34 -2.36
C TYR A 50 5.14 3.15 -2.12
N ILE A 51 4.84 2.45 -1.04
CA ILE A 51 5.45 1.17 -0.70
C ILE A 51 4.40 0.09 -0.91
N ALA A 52 4.80 -1.08 -1.40
CA ALA A 52 3.93 -2.24 -1.48
C ALA A 52 4.24 -3.22 -0.33
N LEU A 53 3.24 -3.95 0.15
CA LEU A 53 3.41 -5.08 1.05
C LEU A 53 3.04 -6.37 0.30
N SER A 54 4.00 -7.27 0.17
CA SER A 54 3.77 -8.64 -0.27
C SER A 54 3.68 -9.53 0.97
N HIS A 55 2.52 -10.16 1.17
CA HIS A 55 2.26 -10.99 2.34
C HIS A 55 1.50 -12.26 1.96
N CYS A 56 1.70 -13.34 2.72
CA CYS A 56 0.86 -14.52 2.60
C CYS A 56 -0.47 -14.30 3.32
N TRP A 57 -1.56 -14.68 2.68
CA TRP A 57 -2.93 -14.49 3.18
C TRP A 57 -3.32 -15.38 4.39
N GLY A 58 -2.34 -16.01 5.04
CA GLY A 58 -2.49 -16.72 6.32
C GLY A 58 -3.66 -17.72 6.42
N HIS A 59 -3.97 -18.15 7.64
CA HIS A 59 -5.17 -18.95 7.98
C HIS A 59 -6.26 -18.10 8.67
N ARG A 60 -5.95 -16.87 9.06
CA ARG A 60 -6.92 -15.91 9.59
C ARG A 60 -7.27 -14.95 8.47
N GLU A 61 -8.55 -14.72 8.24
CA GLU A 61 -9.02 -13.77 7.23
C GLU A 61 -8.44 -12.38 7.57
N PRO A 62 -7.56 -11.81 6.73
CA PRO A 62 -7.10 -10.46 6.94
C PRO A 62 -8.27 -9.49 6.80
N ILE A 63 -8.15 -8.31 7.42
CA ILE A 63 -9.08 -7.22 7.10
C ILE A 63 -8.99 -6.97 5.60
N THR A 64 -10.12 -7.11 4.92
CA THR A 64 -10.23 -7.02 3.46
C THR A 64 -11.26 -5.98 3.07
N THR A 65 -11.06 -5.37 1.91
CA THR A 65 -12.04 -4.46 1.33
C THR A 65 -13.02 -5.25 0.49
N THR A 66 -14.31 -5.21 0.80
CA THR A 66 -15.41 -5.71 -0.04
C THR A 66 -16.26 -4.52 -0.50
N LYS A 67 -17.28 -4.75 -1.35
CA LYS A 67 -18.21 -3.68 -1.74
C LYS A 67 -18.89 -3.02 -0.53
N ASP A 68 -19.18 -3.80 0.50
CA ASP A 68 -19.87 -3.33 1.70
C ASP A 68 -18.96 -2.54 2.64
N SER A 69 -17.66 -2.85 2.68
CA SER A 69 -16.69 -2.14 3.52
C SER A 69 -15.99 -0.98 2.80
N LEU A 70 -16.05 -0.91 1.46
CA LEU A 70 -15.39 0.10 0.65
C LEU A 70 -15.68 1.53 1.11
N SER A 71 -16.96 1.90 1.21
CA SER A 71 -17.35 3.25 1.61
C SER A 71 -16.87 3.60 3.03
N ARG A 72 -16.84 2.61 3.93
CA ARG A 72 -16.34 2.79 5.30
C ARG A 72 -14.82 3.00 5.31
N HIS A 73 -14.08 2.17 4.58
CA HIS A 73 -12.62 2.26 4.49
C HIS A 73 -12.16 3.58 3.86
N ILE A 74 -12.95 4.15 2.95
CA ILE A 74 -12.68 5.46 2.34
C ILE A 74 -13.00 6.61 3.30
N ASN A 75 -14.22 6.64 3.84
CA ASN A 75 -14.72 7.81 4.58
C ASN A 75 -14.26 7.83 6.04
N GLU A 76 -14.36 6.69 6.72
CA GLU A 76 -14.07 6.57 8.16
C GLU A 76 -12.64 6.07 8.42
N GLY A 77 -12.07 5.32 7.49
CA GLY A 77 -10.80 4.63 7.65
C GLY A 77 -10.89 3.39 8.53
N ILE A 78 -9.73 2.79 8.79
CA ILE A 78 -9.55 1.60 9.62
C ILE A 78 -8.64 1.99 10.78
N GLU A 79 -9.03 1.66 12.01
CA GLU A 79 -8.15 1.85 13.17
C GLU A 79 -6.91 0.97 13.01
N ILE A 80 -5.73 1.55 13.21
CA ILE A 80 -4.47 0.82 13.11
C ILE A 80 -4.46 -0.33 14.12
N GLY A 81 -5.06 -0.14 15.30
CA GLY A 81 -5.19 -1.18 16.33
C GLY A 81 -5.94 -2.44 15.89
N ASP A 82 -6.86 -2.31 14.92
CA ASP A 82 -7.65 -3.43 14.40
C ASP A 82 -6.91 -4.19 13.29
N LEU A 83 -5.86 -3.59 12.70
CA LEU A 83 -5.09 -4.23 11.65
C LEU A 83 -4.28 -5.43 12.18
N PRO A 84 -4.11 -6.49 11.35
CA PRO A 84 -3.15 -7.55 11.63
C PRO A 84 -1.76 -6.99 11.97
N GLN A 85 -1.00 -7.69 12.81
CA GLN A 85 0.33 -7.24 13.25
C GLN A 85 1.23 -6.86 12.06
N THR A 86 1.28 -7.70 11.02
CA THR A 86 2.07 -7.44 9.81
C THR A 86 1.72 -6.11 9.14
N PHE A 87 0.45 -5.71 9.15
CA PHE A 87 0.01 -4.47 8.50
C PHE A 87 0.33 -3.25 9.39
N ARG A 88 0.23 -3.40 10.72
CA ARG A 88 0.68 -2.38 11.67
C ARG A 88 2.18 -2.12 11.53
N ASP A 89 2.97 -3.18 11.51
CA ASP A 89 4.42 -3.10 11.32
C ASP A 89 4.75 -2.46 9.96
N ALA A 90 4.01 -2.82 8.90
CA ALA A 90 4.18 -2.17 7.60
C ALA A 90 3.87 -0.67 7.66
N VAL A 91 2.79 -0.24 8.31
CA VAL A 91 2.46 1.19 8.50
C VAL A 91 3.60 1.93 9.22
N GLU A 92 4.15 1.34 10.30
CA GLU A 92 5.27 1.93 11.02
C GLU A 92 6.52 2.05 10.16
N VAL A 93 6.85 1.01 9.38
CA VAL A 93 7.97 1.04 8.44
C VAL A 93 7.77 2.13 7.40
N VAL A 94 6.59 2.23 6.78
CA VAL A 94 6.30 3.24 5.74
C VAL A 94 6.44 4.66 6.31
N ARG A 95 5.89 4.90 7.51
CA ARG A 95 6.06 6.17 8.24
C ARG A 95 7.52 6.46 8.55
N ALA A 96 8.25 5.46 9.06
CA ALA A 96 9.67 5.62 9.36
C ALA A 96 10.44 6.02 8.10
N LEU A 97 10.15 5.41 6.96
CA LEU A 97 10.80 5.69 5.68
C LEU A 97 10.40 7.02 5.04
N GLY A 98 9.39 7.72 5.58
CA GLY A 98 8.95 9.02 5.10
C GLY A 98 8.01 8.97 3.90
N PHE A 99 7.33 7.83 3.69
CA PHE A 99 6.28 7.67 2.68
C PHE A 99 4.91 7.80 3.33
N LYS A 100 3.89 8.12 2.51
CA LYS A 100 2.50 8.30 2.96
C LYS A 100 1.57 7.19 2.47
N TYR A 101 1.93 6.54 1.37
CA TYR A 101 1.07 5.57 0.71
C TYR A 101 1.64 4.17 0.84
N LEU A 102 0.74 3.25 1.19
CA LEU A 102 0.99 1.82 1.27
C LEU A 102 -0.02 1.10 0.38
N TRP A 103 0.44 0.11 -0.38
CA TRP A 103 -0.41 -0.78 -1.15
C TRP A 103 -0.38 -2.18 -0.55
N ILE A 104 -1.56 -2.72 -0.26
CA ILE A 104 -1.77 -4.09 0.23
C ILE A 104 -2.92 -4.67 -0.58
N ASP A 105 -2.69 -5.79 -1.27
CA ASP A 105 -3.67 -6.42 -2.17
C ASP A 105 -5.05 -6.63 -1.51
N CYS A 106 -5.11 -7.16 -0.29
CA CYS A 106 -6.36 -7.46 0.39
C CYS A 106 -7.21 -6.22 0.73
N LEU A 107 -6.59 -5.04 0.85
CA LEU A 107 -7.25 -3.77 1.16
C LEU A 107 -7.42 -2.88 -0.09
N CYS A 108 -6.50 -2.95 -1.02
CA CYS A 108 -6.47 -2.13 -2.24
C CYS A 108 -7.16 -2.80 -3.44
N ILE A 109 -7.62 -4.05 -3.32
CA ILE A 109 -8.45 -4.76 -4.29
C ILE A 109 -9.81 -5.08 -3.62
N ILE A 110 -10.92 -4.91 -4.35
CA ILE A 110 -12.25 -5.26 -3.83
C ILE A 110 -12.38 -6.78 -3.89
N GLN A 111 -12.39 -7.41 -2.73
CA GLN A 111 -12.55 -8.85 -2.60
C GLN A 111 -13.97 -9.27 -2.93
N GLN A 112 -14.10 -10.51 -3.41
CA GLN A 112 -15.36 -11.11 -3.89
C GLN A 112 -15.99 -10.36 -5.08
N ASP A 113 -15.27 -9.43 -5.69
CA ASP A 113 -15.61 -8.84 -6.98
C ASP A 113 -14.66 -9.39 -8.04
N GLY A 114 -15.16 -10.34 -8.84
CA GLY A 114 -14.36 -11.00 -9.88
C GLY A 114 -13.93 -10.06 -11.01
N GLU A 115 -14.65 -8.96 -11.26
CA GLU A 115 -14.26 -7.98 -12.28
C GLU A 115 -13.17 -7.05 -11.76
N ASP A 116 -13.34 -6.53 -10.54
CA ASP A 116 -12.33 -5.72 -9.86
C ASP A 116 -11.04 -6.49 -9.69
N TRP A 117 -11.13 -7.72 -9.17
CA TRP A 117 -9.97 -8.59 -8.98
C TRP A 117 -9.23 -8.82 -10.29
N ARG A 118 -9.91 -9.16 -11.39
CA ARG A 118 -9.26 -9.37 -12.69
C ARG A 118 -8.54 -8.11 -13.18
N ARG A 119 -9.15 -6.94 -13.01
CA ARG A 119 -8.58 -5.66 -13.44
C ARG A 119 -7.35 -5.27 -12.62
N GLU A 120 -7.38 -5.43 -11.31
CA GLU A 120 -6.23 -5.10 -10.45
C GLU A 120 -5.13 -6.18 -10.55
N ALA A 121 -5.49 -7.46 -10.66
CA ALA A 121 -4.53 -8.56 -10.84
C ALA A 121 -3.69 -8.39 -12.11
N ALA A 122 -4.31 -7.94 -13.20
CA ALA A 122 -3.60 -7.62 -14.44
C ALA A 122 -2.57 -6.48 -14.27
N GLN A 123 -2.77 -5.59 -13.30
CA GLN A 123 -1.88 -4.46 -13.00
C GLN A 123 -0.83 -4.79 -11.94
N MET A 124 -0.93 -5.91 -11.20
CA MET A 124 0.01 -6.27 -10.14
C MET A 124 1.50 -6.20 -10.55
N PRO A 125 1.92 -6.67 -11.74
CA PRO A 125 3.32 -6.55 -12.16
C PRO A 125 3.80 -5.09 -12.22
N GLU A 126 2.94 -4.18 -12.70
CA GLU A 126 3.23 -2.76 -12.77
C GLU A 126 3.19 -2.11 -11.37
N ILE A 127 2.24 -2.49 -10.53
CA ILE A 127 2.13 -2.02 -9.14
C ILE A 127 3.43 -2.36 -8.38
N TYR A 128 3.85 -3.61 -8.38
CA TYR A 128 5.11 -3.96 -7.71
C TYR A 128 6.35 -3.36 -8.39
N GLY A 129 6.32 -3.20 -9.71
CA GLY A 129 7.43 -2.59 -10.46
C GLY A 129 7.59 -1.08 -10.24
N ASN A 130 6.50 -0.38 -9.92
CA ASN A 130 6.48 1.06 -9.67
C ASN A 130 6.59 1.43 -8.18
N ALA A 131 6.44 0.47 -7.27
CA ALA A 131 6.63 0.70 -5.84
C ALA A 131 8.08 1.13 -5.55
N ALA A 132 8.26 2.09 -4.63
CA ALA A 132 9.58 2.53 -4.22
C ALA A 132 10.34 1.41 -3.48
N VAL A 133 9.61 0.62 -2.70
CA VAL A 133 10.05 -0.57 -1.97
C VAL A 133 8.88 -1.53 -1.87
N THR A 134 9.19 -2.83 -1.88
CA THR A 134 8.26 -3.88 -1.47
C THR A 134 8.73 -4.47 -0.15
N ILE A 135 7.89 -4.38 0.88
CA ILE A 135 8.07 -5.10 2.14
C ILE A 135 7.59 -6.53 1.91
N ALA A 136 8.40 -7.52 2.27
CA ALA A 136 8.01 -8.92 2.23
C ALA A 136 7.88 -9.45 3.67
N SER A 137 6.81 -10.19 3.96
CA SER A 137 6.52 -10.79 5.27
C SER A 137 6.25 -12.28 5.18
#